data_AF-A0A380DMB0-F1
#
_entry.id   AF-A0A380DMB0-F1
#
_cell.length_a   1.000
_cell.length_b   1.000
_cell.length_c   1.000
_cell.angle_alpha   90.00
_cell.angle_beta   90.00
_cell.angle_gamma   90.00
#
_symmetry.space_group_name_H-M   'P 1'
#
loop_
_entity.id
_entity.type
_entity.pdbx_description
1 polymer ?
#
loop_
_entity_poly.entity_id
_entity_poly.type
_entity_poly.pdbx_seq_one_letter_code
_entity_poly.pdbx_strand_id
1 'polypeptide(L)' 'MKPALARGELQCIGATTLDEYRKNIEKDAALERRFQPVQVDEPSVVDTVAILKD' A
#
# COMPACT_ATOMS: atom_id res chain seq x y z
N MET A 1 17.83 0.63 0.17
CA MET A 1 16.55 -0.12 0.30
C MET A 1 16.24 -1.01 -0.89
N LYS A 2 16.31 -0.52 -2.15
CA LYS A 2 16.02 -1.33 -3.36
C LYS A 2 16.68 -2.73 -3.41
N PRO A 3 17.94 -2.94 -2.98
CA PRO A 3 18.55 -4.27 -3.03
C PRO A 3 17.92 -5.28 -2.06
N ALA A 4 17.54 -4.86 -0.85
CA ALA A 4 16.97 -5.75 0.17
C ALA A 4 15.54 -6.20 -0.16
N LEU A 5 14.74 -5.29 -0.75
CA LEU A 5 13.42 -5.59 -1.29
C LEU A 5 13.50 -6.57 -2.48
N ALA A 6 14.47 -6.40 -3.37
CA ALA A 6 14.65 -7.28 -4.53
C ALA A 6 15.04 -8.71 -4.12
N ARG A 7 15.78 -8.86 -3.02
CA ARG A 7 16.18 -10.16 -2.45
C ARG A 7 15.12 -10.80 -1.56
N GLY A 8 14.03 -10.08 -1.23
CA GLY A 8 12.96 -10.59 -0.36
C GLY A 8 13.35 -10.68 1.12
N GLU A 9 14.47 -10.07 1.53
CA GLU A 9 14.98 -10.07 2.91
C GLU A 9 14.21 -9.11 3.82
N LEU A 10 13.32 -8.30 3.25
CA LEU A 10 12.54 -7.29 3.95
C LEU A 10 11.08 -7.36 3.50
N GLN A 11 10.17 -7.64 4.43
CA GLN A 11 8.74 -7.48 4.25
C GLN A 11 8.32 -6.12 4.80
N CYS A 12 7.58 -5.35 4.02
CA CYS A 12 7.03 -4.08 4.45
C CYS A 12 5.68 -3.82 3.78
N ILE A 13 4.85 -3.03 4.44
CA ILE A 13 3.58 -2.52 3.90
C ILE A 13 3.77 -1.02 3.68
N GLY A 14 3.48 -0.56 2.47
CA GLY A 14 3.45 0.87 2.15
C GLY A 14 2.04 1.43 2.30
N ALA A 15 1.92 2.66 2.80
CA ALA A 15 0.68 3.42 2.82
C ALA A 15 0.92 4.74 2.06
N THR A 16 0.26 4.90 0.92
CA THR A 16 0.41 6.06 0.03
C THR A 16 -0.95 6.47 -0.52
N THR A 17 -1.06 7.70 -0.99
CA THR A 17 -2.20 8.09 -1.83
C THR A 17 -2.12 7.40 -3.20
N LEU A 18 -3.27 7.34 -3.90
CA LEU A 18 -3.33 6.80 -5.26
C LEU A 18 -2.39 7.54 -6.22
N ASP A 19 -2.29 8.86 -6.07
CA ASP A 19 -1.46 9.70 -6.95
C ASP A 19 0.04 9.47 -6.72
N GLU A 20 0.46 9.29 -5.47
CA GLU A 20 1.84 8.96 -5.13
C GLU A 20 2.24 7.56 -5.60
N TYR A 21 1.33 6.59 -5.48
CA TYR A 21 1.53 5.23 -5.99
C TYR A 21 1.76 5.26 -7.51
N ARG A 22 0.87 5.94 -8.25
CA ARG A 22 0.98 6.09 -9.72
C ARG A 22 2.26 6.79 -10.14
N LYS A 23 2.66 7.84 -9.40
CA LYS A 23 3.84 8.64 -9.76
C LYS A 23 5.16 7.92 -9.49
N ASN A 24 5.25 7.16 -8.40
CA ASN A 24 6.53 6.68 -7.88
C ASN A 24 6.70 5.15 -7.92
N ILE A 25 5.61 4.38 -7.79
CA ILE A 25 5.67 2.91 -7.72
C ILE A 25 5.32 2.29 -9.08
N GLU A 26 4.19 2.69 -9.67
CA GLU A 26 3.72 2.15 -10.95
C GLU A 26 4.67 2.46 -12.11
N LYS A 27 5.40 3.58 -12.05
CA LYS A 27 6.42 3.91 -13.06
C LYS A 27 7.71 3.09 -12.96
N ASP A 28 7.95 2.41 -11.84
CA ASP A 28 9.14 1.59 -11.63
C ASP A 28 8.76 0.11 -11.74
N ALA A 29 9.05 -0.49 -12.90
CA ALA A 29 8.70 -1.88 -13.20
C ALA A 29 9.27 -2.92 -12.20
N ALA A 30 10.33 -2.59 -11.46
CA ALA A 30 10.86 -3.47 -10.43
C ALA A 30 10.03 -3.42 -9.14
N LEU A 31 9.46 -2.26 -8.81
CA LEU A 31 8.61 -2.07 -7.63
C LEU A 31 7.19 -2.58 -7.88
N GLU A 32 6.61 -2.29 -9.05
CA GLU A 32 5.28 -2.76 -9.45
C GLU A 32 5.15 -4.30 -9.36
N ARG A 33 6.21 -5.04 -9.73
CA ARG A 33 6.23 -6.50 -9.65
C ARG A 33 6.38 -7.06 -8.24
N ARG A 34 6.74 -6.23 -7.27
CA ARG A 34 7.06 -6.63 -5.88
C ARG A 34 6.03 -6.15 -4.89
N PHE A 35 5.38 -5.02 -5.17
CA PHE A 35 4.27 -4.51 -4.38
C PHE A 35 2.95 -4.87 -5.04
N GLN A 36 2.12 -5.62 -4.34
CA GLN A 36 0.73 -5.82 -4.75
C GLN A 36 -0.11 -4.68 -4.18
N PRO A 37 -0.75 -3.84 -5.00
CA PRO A 37 -1.61 -2.78 -4.51
C PRO A 37 -2.86 -3.37 -3.86
N VAL A 38 -3.22 -2.85 -2.68
CA VAL A 38 -4.50 -3.12 -2.01
C VAL A 38 -5.20 -1.79 -1.87
N GLN A 39 -6.36 -1.65 -2.52
CA GLN A 39 -7.20 -0.47 -2.32
C GLN A 39 -7.93 -0.59 -0.99
N VAL A 40 -7.89 0.49 -0.22
CA VAL A 40 -8.59 0.61 1.05
C VAL A 40 -9.61 1.72 0.87
N ASP A 41 -10.88 1.33 0.92
CA ASP A 41 -11.99 2.26 0.81
C ASP A 41 -12.33 2.87 2.17
N GLU A 42 -13.07 3.97 2.13
CA GLU A 42 -13.62 4.58 3.34
C GLU A 42 -14.57 3.60 4.04
N PRO A 43 -14.51 3.47 5.38
CA PRO A 43 -15.48 2.66 6.11
C PRO A 43 -16.91 3.15 5.86
N SER A 44 -17.87 2.22 5.85
CA SER A 44 -19.27 2.62 5.83
C SER A 44 -19.63 3.38 7.12
N VAL A 45 -20.77 4.08 7.13
CA VAL A 45 -21.24 4.76 8.35
C VAL A 45 -21.42 3.76 9.50
N VAL A 46 -21.90 2.56 9.22
CA VAL A 46 -22.08 1.50 10.22
C VAL A 46 -20.74 1.04 10.77
N ASP A 47 -19.75 0.81 9.90
CA ASP A 47 -18.41 0.39 10.30
C ASP A 47 -17.68 1.49 11.08
N THR A 48 -17.84 2.74 10.66
CA THR A 48 -17.29 3.92 11.36
C THR A 48 -17.82 4.01 12.78
N VAL A 49 -19.14 3.82 12.95
CA VAL A 49 -19.77 3.82 14.28
C VAL A 49 -19.30 2.63 15.13
N ALA A 50 -19.01 1.48 14.52
CA ALA A 50 -18.46 0.32 15.24
C ALA A 50 -17.01 0.59 15.70
N ILE A 51 -16.14 1.07 14.82
CA ILE A 51 -14.73 1.39 15.11
C ILE A 51 -14.59 2.39 16.26
N LEU A 52 -15.49 3.38 16.35
CA LEU A 52 -15.44 4.41 17.41
C LEU A 52 -15.97 3.95 18.77
N LYS A 53 -16.65 2.80 18.83
CA LYS A 53 -17.25 2.26 20.07
C LYS A 53 -16.31 1.31 20.81
N ASP A 54 -15.29 0.79 20.14
CA ASP A 54 -14.22 -0.03 20.71
C ASP A 54 -13.07 0.85 21.23
#